data_AF-A0A9W6UR74-F1
#
_entry.id   AF-A0A9W6UR74-F1
#
_cell.length_a   1.000
_cell.length_b   1.000
_cell.length_c   1.000
_cell.angle_alpha   90.00
_cell.angle_beta   90.00
_cell.angle_gamma   90.00
#
_symmetry.space_group_name_H-M   'P 1'
#
loop_
_entity.id
_entity.type
_entity.pdbx_description
1 polymer ?
#
loop_
_entity_poly.entity_id
_entity_poly.type
_entity_poly.pdbx_seq_one_letter_code
_entity_poly.pdbx_strand_id
1 'polypeptide(L)'
;MTDPGHRAPEEFLPRSGTPAASLPPTDRAGQEYAVQRLAAAGPGEFPETLHQLVSSDFGAVSRLHELVSTAAQWCQEHGVRRYGAELDALAERITEIGEELHLVHEGLAGELAGRSERLAAAVSRSPGRPARTPAAAASPALRGTQALAPRTAETPPPAVTGPAHRRSAR
;
A
#
# COMPACT_ATOMS: atom_id res chain seq x y z
N MET A 1 -60.41 -55.14 30.94
CA MET A 1 -59.76 -55.58 29.68
C MET A 1 -60.01 -54.47 28.68
N THR A 2 -59.29 -53.32 28.68
CA THR A 2 -57.84 -53.13 28.43
C THR A 2 -57.41 -53.96 27.22
N ASP A 3 -56.90 -53.44 26.09
CA ASP A 3 -56.11 -52.22 25.83
C ASP A 3 -56.06 -51.97 24.29
N PRO A 4 -56.08 -50.72 23.78
CA PRO A 4 -55.74 -50.41 22.40
C PRO A 4 -54.22 -50.30 22.22
N GLY A 5 -53.65 -51.31 21.57
CA GLY A 5 -52.23 -51.41 21.28
C GLY A 5 -51.66 -50.20 20.54
N HIS A 6 -50.92 -49.40 21.30
CA HIS A 6 -49.54 -48.99 21.03
C HIS A 6 -49.19 -48.46 19.62
N ARG A 7 -49.35 -47.13 19.51
CA ARG A 7 -48.31 -46.15 19.12
C ARG A 7 -46.99 -46.73 18.56
N ALA A 8 -46.67 -46.34 17.33
CA ALA A 8 -45.39 -46.54 16.67
C ALA A 8 -44.20 -46.02 17.50
N PRO A 9 -43.02 -46.61 17.31
CA PRO A 9 -41.79 -45.86 17.20
C PRO A 9 -41.42 -45.78 15.71
N GLU A 10 -41.62 -44.59 15.11
CA GLU A 10 -40.84 -44.22 13.93
C GLU A 10 -39.36 -44.39 14.31
N GLU A 11 -38.69 -45.28 13.60
CA GLU A 11 -37.24 -45.39 13.65
C GLU A 11 -36.67 -44.02 13.29
N PHE A 12 -36.14 -43.37 14.33
CA PHE A 12 -35.39 -42.14 14.27
C PHE A 12 -34.13 -42.44 13.46
N LEU A 13 -34.24 -42.41 12.13
CA LEU A 13 -33.08 -42.42 11.26
C LEU A 13 -32.23 -41.22 11.69
N PRO A 14 -30.97 -41.43 12.10
CA PRO A 14 -30.10 -40.33 12.47
C PRO A 14 -30.01 -39.41 11.26
N ARG A 15 -30.49 -38.19 11.47
CA ARG A 15 -30.30 -37.02 10.62
C ARG A 15 -28.85 -37.05 10.17
N SER A 16 -28.60 -37.47 8.93
CA SER A 16 -27.31 -37.32 8.28
C SER A 16 -27.00 -35.83 8.37
N GLY A 17 -26.18 -35.47 9.36
CA GLY A 17 -25.57 -34.16 9.42
C GLY A 17 -24.78 -34.07 8.14
N THR A 18 -25.31 -33.30 7.19
CA THR A 18 -24.54 -32.79 6.08
C THR A 18 -23.26 -32.26 6.71
N PRO A 19 -22.07 -32.80 6.41
CA PRO A 19 -20.86 -32.15 6.84
C PRO A 19 -20.97 -30.74 6.28
N ALA A 20 -21.03 -29.74 7.17
CA ALA A 20 -20.93 -28.34 6.78
C ALA A 20 -19.73 -28.29 5.85
N ALA A 21 -19.99 -28.12 4.55
CA ALA A 21 -18.95 -28.07 3.56
C ALA A 21 -18.00 -27.00 4.05
N SER A 22 -16.79 -27.40 4.43
CA SER A 22 -15.73 -26.44 4.72
C SER A 22 -15.67 -25.55 3.50
N LEU A 23 -16.11 -24.29 3.65
CA LEU A 23 -15.98 -23.27 2.63
C LEU A 23 -14.52 -23.32 2.14
N PRO A 24 -14.27 -23.35 0.83
CA PRO A 24 -12.95 -23.62 0.32
C PRO A 24 -11.97 -22.54 0.83
N PRO A 25 -10.68 -22.88 1.03
CA PRO A 25 -9.63 -21.97 1.48
C PRO A 25 -9.30 -20.83 0.49
N THR A 26 -10.15 -20.61 -0.51
CA THR A 26 -9.99 -19.67 -1.62
C THR A 26 -9.85 -18.23 -1.15
N ASP A 27 -10.51 -17.85 -0.05
CA ASP A 27 -10.47 -16.49 0.48
C ASP A 27 -9.08 -16.15 1.06
N ARG A 28 -8.54 -17.06 1.89
CA ARG A 28 -7.22 -16.88 2.49
C ARG A 28 -6.10 -16.94 1.44
N ALA A 29 -6.17 -17.88 0.51
CA ALA A 29 -5.18 -17.99 -0.58
C ALA A 29 -5.24 -16.77 -1.52
N GLY A 30 -6.44 -16.25 -1.79
CA GLY A 30 -6.66 -15.03 -2.57
C GLY A 30 -6.08 -13.79 -1.87
N GLN A 31 -6.29 -13.68 -0.56
CA GLN A 31 -5.73 -12.59 0.26
C GLN A 31 -4.20 -12.65 0.31
N GLU A 32 -3.62 -13.82 0.56
CA GLU A 32 -2.16 -14.02 0.57
C GLU A 32 -1.54 -13.71 -0.80
N TYR A 33 -2.23 -14.06 -1.89
CA TYR A 33 -1.85 -13.70 -3.25
C TYR A 33 -1.91 -12.18 -3.49
N ALA A 34 -2.98 -11.51 -3.09
CA ALA A 34 -3.13 -10.06 -3.23
C ALA A 34 -2.01 -9.31 -2.48
N VAL A 35 -1.71 -9.74 -1.26
CA VAL A 35 -0.62 -9.18 -0.44
C VAL A 35 0.74 -9.41 -1.10
N GLN A 36 1.02 -10.63 -1.59
CA GLN A 36 2.27 -10.91 -2.30
C GLN A 36 2.40 -10.10 -3.59
N ARG A 37 1.30 -9.94 -4.35
CA ARG A 37 1.28 -9.18 -5.59
C ARG A 37 1.55 -7.70 -5.35
N LEU A 38 0.96 -7.12 -4.31
CA LEU A 38 1.26 -5.75 -3.88
C LEU A 38 2.71 -5.60 -3.40
N ALA A 39 3.22 -6.57 -2.63
CA ALA A 39 4.59 -6.54 -2.13
C ALA A 39 5.64 -6.67 -3.25
N ALA A 40 5.31 -7.36 -4.34
CA ALA A 40 6.17 -7.52 -5.50
C ALA A 40 6.09 -6.36 -6.51
N ALA A 41 5.07 -5.49 -6.42
CA ALA A 41 4.85 -4.42 -7.40
C ALA A 41 5.92 -3.33 -7.31
N GLY A 42 6.49 -2.94 -8.45
CA GLY A 42 7.39 -1.80 -8.54
C GLY A 42 6.66 -0.46 -8.33
N PRO A 43 7.36 0.65 -8.01
CA PRO A 43 6.72 1.95 -7.78
C PRO A 43 5.84 2.48 -8.93
N GLY A 44 6.15 2.11 -10.18
CA GLY A 44 5.34 2.46 -11.35
C GLY A 44 4.13 1.55 -11.59
N GLU A 45 4.15 0.33 -11.04
CA GLU A 45 3.13 -0.70 -11.25
C GLU A 45 2.16 -0.80 -10.06
N PHE A 46 2.58 -0.31 -8.89
CA PHE A 46 1.79 -0.35 -7.66
C PHE A 46 0.39 0.27 -7.80
N PRO A 47 0.21 1.47 -8.40
CA PRO A 47 -1.13 2.06 -8.51
C PRO A 47 -2.10 1.19 -9.33
N GLU A 48 -1.62 0.66 -10.45
CA GLU A 48 -2.40 -0.22 -11.33
C GLU A 48 -2.70 -1.57 -10.65
N THR A 49 -1.72 -2.14 -9.96
CA THR A 49 -1.89 -3.40 -9.22
C THR A 49 -2.91 -3.26 -8.10
N LEU A 50 -2.85 -2.16 -7.34
CA LEU A 50 -3.82 -1.85 -6.29
C LEU A 50 -5.21 -1.65 -6.88
N HIS A 51 -5.34 -0.90 -7.97
CA HIS A 51 -6.61 -0.68 -8.65
C HIS A 51 -7.24 -2.00 -9.11
N GLN A 52 -6.48 -2.87 -9.79
CA GLN A 52 -6.97 -4.17 -10.26
C GLN A 52 -7.48 -5.06 -9.12
N LEU A 53 -6.73 -5.15 -8.01
CA LEU A 53 -7.13 -5.96 -6.85
C LEU A 53 -8.42 -5.45 -6.24
N VAL A 54 -8.52 -4.13 -6.01
CA VAL A 54 -9.72 -3.53 -5.41
C VAL A 54 -10.93 -3.61 -6.37
N SER A 55 -10.75 -3.42 -7.68
CA SER A 55 -11.81 -3.63 -8.68
C SER A 55 -12.30 -5.07 -8.71
N SER A 56 -11.41 -6.05 -8.53
CA SER A 56 -11.79 -7.46 -8.41
C SER A 56 -12.67 -7.72 -7.18
N ASP A 57 -12.34 -7.10 -6.05
CA ASP A 57 -13.10 -7.22 -4.80
C ASP A 57 -14.50 -6.60 -4.94
N PHE A 58 -14.63 -5.42 -5.58
CA PHE A 58 -15.95 -4.88 -5.95
C PHE A 58 -16.75 -5.87 -6.79
N GLY A 59 -16.13 -6.47 -7.80
CA GLY A 59 -16.76 -7.50 -8.61
C GLY A 59 -17.21 -8.72 -7.79
N ALA A 60 -16.49 -9.09 -6.73
CA ALA A 60 -16.89 -10.17 -5.84
C ALA A 60 -18.11 -9.80 -5.00
N VAL A 61 -18.15 -8.58 -4.47
CA VAL A 61 -19.30 -8.05 -3.71
C VAL A 61 -20.55 -7.97 -4.60
N SER A 62 -20.43 -7.47 -5.83
CA SER A 62 -21.55 -7.42 -6.78
C SER A 62 -22.10 -8.81 -7.12
N ARG A 63 -21.21 -9.80 -7.34
CA ARG A 63 -21.63 -11.19 -7.58
C ARG A 63 -22.33 -11.80 -6.37
N LEU A 64 -21.87 -11.49 -5.16
CA LEU A 64 -22.52 -11.96 -3.93
C LEU A 64 -23.92 -11.35 -3.78
N HIS A 65 -24.08 -10.05 -4.04
CA HIS A 65 -25.38 -9.39 -4.07
C HIS A 65 -26.33 -10.09 -5.03
N GLU A 66 -25.92 -10.30 -6.29
CA GLU A 66 -26.72 -10.95 -7.32
C GLU A 66 -27.16 -12.37 -6.90
N LEU A 67 -26.25 -13.15 -6.31
CA LEU A 67 -26.55 -14.48 -5.79
C LEU A 67 -27.64 -14.44 -4.70
N VAL A 68 -27.48 -13.54 -3.73
CA VAL A 68 -28.39 -13.41 -2.58
C VAL A 68 -29.76 -12.91 -3.03
N SER A 69 -29.82 -11.90 -3.91
CA SER A 69 -31.08 -11.41 -4.50
C SER A 69 -31.80 -12.50 -5.29
N THR A 70 -31.06 -13.29 -6.07
CA THR A 70 -31.65 -14.43 -6.81
C THR A 70 -32.24 -15.47 -5.86
N ALA A 71 -31.54 -15.77 -4.75
CA ALA A 71 -32.04 -16.69 -3.74
C ALA A 71 -33.28 -16.14 -3.00
N ALA A 72 -33.30 -14.84 -2.70
CA ALA A 72 -34.45 -14.18 -2.09
C ALA A 72 -35.68 -14.26 -3.00
N GLN A 73 -35.51 -13.95 -4.30
CA GLN A 73 -36.58 -14.09 -5.30
C GLN A 73 -37.10 -15.53 -5.37
N TRP A 74 -36.20 -16.51 -5.43
CA TRP A 74 -36.59 -17.92 -5.41
C TRP A 74 -37.43 -18.26 -4.18
N CYS A 75 -37.06 -17.77 -2.98
CA CYS A 75 -37.85 -17.98 -1.77
C CYS A 75 -39.26 -17.36 -1.85
N GLN A 76 -39.41 -16.20 -2.49
CA GLN A 76 -40.73 -15.58 -2.70
C GLN A 76 -41.60 -16.44 -3.62
N GLU A 77 -41.04 -16.90 -4.74
CA GLU A 77 -41.72 -17.75 -5.73
C GLU A 77 -42.17 -19.09 -5.11
N HIS A 78 -41.43 -19.62 -4.14
CA HIS A 78 -41.69 -20.92 -3.51
C HIS A 78 -42.41 -20.81 -2.15
N GLY A 79 -42.88 -19.62 -1.77
CA GLY A 79 -43.68 -19.40 -0.56
C GLY A 79 -42.89 -19.44 0.76
N VAL A 80 -41.56 -19.41 0.69
CA VAL A 80 -40.65 -19.47 1.85
C VAL A 80 -40.36 -18.05 2.38
N ARG A 81 -41.42 -17.31 2.71
CA ARG A 81 -41.38 -15.84 2.89
C ARG A 81 -40.42 -15.33 3.96
N ARG A 82 -40.27 -16.05 5.08
CA ARG A 82 -39.35 -15.64 6.16
C ARG A 82 -37.90 -15.64 5.69
N TYR A 83 -37.48 -16.70 5.00
CA TYR A 83 -36.12 -16.79 4.46
C TYR A 83 -35.90 -15.78 3.32
N GLY A 84 -36.92 -15.54 2.49
CA GLY A 84 -36.88 -14.48 1.49
C GLY A 84 -36.60 -13.10 2.10
N ALA A 85 -37.32 -12.72 3.16
CA ALA A 85 -37.10 -11.44 3.84
C ALA A 85 -35.72 -11.33 4.52
N GLU A 86 -35.21 -12.43 5.10
CA GLU A 86 -33.86 -12.46 5.69
C GLU A 86 -32.77 -12.31 4.60
N LEU A 87 -32.97 -12.89 3.42
CA LEU A 87 -32.05 -12.76 2.28
C LEU A 87 -32.14 -11.38 1.62
N ASP A 88 -33.32 -10.78 1.50
CA ASP A 88 -33.49 -9.41 1.00
C ASP A 88 -32.74 -8.40 1.89
N ALA A 89 -32.89 -8.51 3.22
CA ALA A 89 -32.14 -7.68 4.16
C ALA A 89 -30.61 -7.90 4.06
N LEU A 90 -30.18 -9.13 3.73
CA LEU A 90 -28.77 -9.41 3.48
C LEU A 90 -28.28 -8.77 2.19
N ALA A 91 -29.08 -8.80 1.12
CA ALA A 91 -28.75 -8.13 -0.14
C ALA A 91 -28.62 -6.61 0.04
N GLU A 92 -29.53 -5.97 0.79
CA GLU A 92 -29.44 -4.55 1.14
C GLU A 92 -28.11 -4.24 1.86
N ARG A 93 -27.74 -5.05 2.86
CA ARG A 93 -26.49 -4.88 3.59
C ARG A 93 -25.25 -5.08 2.72
N ILE A 94 -25.29 -6.00 1.76
CA ILE A 94 -24.18 -6.20 0.81
C ILE A 94 -24.02 -4.95 -0.08
N THR A 95 -25.12 -4.33 -0.49
CA THR A 95 -25.10 -3.07 -1.25
C THR A 95 -24.47 -1.94 -0.44
N GLU A 96 -24.89 -1.75 0.81
CA GLU A 96 -24.29 -0.75 1.73
C GLU A 96 -22.78 -0.95 1.86
N ILE A 97 -22.33 -2.19 2.06
CA ILE A 97 -20.89 -2.51 2.13
C ILE A 97 -20.19 -2.20 0.81
N GLY A 98 -20.81 -2.49 -0.32
CA GLY A 98 -20.28 -2.16 -1.65
C GLY A 98 -20.07 -0.66 -1.83
N GLU A 99 -21.04 0.15 -1.39
CA GLU A 99 -20.96 1.62 -1.43
C GLU A 99 -19.87 2.15 -0.48
N GLU A 100 -19.79 1.64 0.75
CA GLU A 100 -18.73 2.01 1.70
C GLU A 100 -17.34 1.70 1.15
N LEU A 101 -17.15 0.51 0.60
CA LEU A 101 -15.91 0.12 -0.04
C LEU A 101 -15.57 1.05 -1.21
N HIS A 102 -16.58 1.47 -1.99
CA HIS A 102 -16.40 2.36 -3.14
C HIS A 102 -15.86 3.72 -2.70
N LEU A 103 -16.48 4.31 -1.68
CA LEU A 103 -16.04 5.59 -1.10
C LEU A 103 -14.63 5.49 -0.52
N VAL A 104 -14.29 4.38 0.15
CA VAL A 104 -12.93 4.14 0.67
C VAL A 104 -11.92 4.05 -0.49
N HIS A 105 -12.27 3.38 -1.58
CA HIS A 105 -11.40 3.29 -2.76
C HIS A 105 -11.16 4.65 -3.42
N GLU A 106 -12.22 5.42 -3.65
CA GLU A 106 -12.12 6.77 -4.23
C GLU A 106 -11.29 7.70 -3.33
N GLY A 107 -11.53 7.69 -2.02
CA GLY A 107 -10.78 8.47 -1.05
C GLY A 107 -9.28 8.12 -1.09
N LEU A 108 -8.95 6.82 -1.06
CA LEU A 108 -7.57 6.35 -1.13
C LEU A 108 -6.89 6.75 -2.44
N ALA A 109 -7.57 6.60 -3.58
CA ALA A 109 -7.05 6.99 -4.89
C ALA A 109 -6.75 8.50 -4.94
N GLY A 110 -7.67 9.34 -4.44
CA GLY A 110 -7.49 10.78 -4.35
C GLY A 110 -6.33 11.20 -3.45
N GLU A 111 -6.18 10.56 -2.28
CA GLU A 111 -5.06 10.82 -1.37
C GLU A 111 -3.71 10.47 -1.99
N LEU A 112 -3.61 9.32 -2.65
CA LEU A 112 -2.40 8.87 -3.34
C LEU A 112 -2.04 9.80 -4.50
N ALA A 113 -3.01 10.17 -5.34
CA ALA A 113 -2.83 11.11 -6.43
C ALA A 113 -2.34 12.48 -5.91
N GLY A 114 -3.02 13.04 -4.90
CA GLY A 114 -2.65 14.33 -4.32
C GLY A 114 -1.29 14.30 -3.61
N ARG A 115 -0.88 13.17 -3.01
CA ARG A 115 0.48 13.01 -2.47
C ARG A 115 1.52 12.93 -3.57
N SER A 116 1.23 12.20 -4.65
CA SER A 116 2.11 12.07 -5.82
C SER A 116 2.36 13.43 -6.48
N GLU A 117 1.30 14.21 -6.72
CA GLU A 117 1.42 15.57 -7.29
C GLU A 117 2.24 16.51 -6.41
N ARG A 118 2.02 16.49 -5.09
CA ARG A 118 2.81 17.29 -4.14
C ARG A 118 4.29 16.91 -4.17
N LEU A 119 4.60 15.61 -4.29
CA LEU A 119 5.98 15.14 -4.42
C LEU A 119 6.59 15.57 -5.76
N ALA A 120 5.88 15.40 -6.87
CA ALA A 120 6.33 15.85 -8.19
C ALA A 120 6.59 17.36 -8.19
N ALA A 121 5.68 18.16 -7.62
CA ALA A 121 5.84 19.61 -7.49
C ALA A 121 7.00 20.00 -6.57
N ALA A 122 7.33 19.21 -5.54
CA ALA A 122 8.49 19.44 -4.70
C ALA A 122 9.81 19.14 -5.44
N VAL A 123 9.84 18.06 -6.22
CA VAL A 123 11.00 17.69 -7.07
C VAL A 123 11.25 18.75 -8.13
N SER A 124 10.21 19.20 -8.84
CA SER A 124 10.33 20.24 -9.88
C SER A 124 10.77 21.60 -9.34
N ARG A 125 10.50 21.89 -8.06
CA ARG A 125 10.95 23.12 -7.38
C ARG A 125 12.34 23.00 -6.76
N SER A 126 12.94 21.81 -6.75
CA SER A 126 14.29 21.61 -6.21
C SER A 126 15.32 22.19 -7.20
N PRO A 127 16.13 23.20 -6.82
CA PRO A 127 17.16 23.73 -7.70
C PRO A 127 18.17 22.63 -7.99
N GLY A 128 18.34 22.31 -9.28
CA GLY A 128 19.41 21.41 -9.72
C GLY A 128 20.74 21.86 -9.12
N ARG A 129 21.39 20.96 -8.38
CA ARG A 129 22.76 21.14 -7.88
C ARG A 129 23.60 21.67 -9.05
N PRO A 130 24.21 22.86 -8.95
CA PRO A 130 24.99 23.38 -10.08
C PRO A 130 26.08 22.36 -10.38
N ALA A 131 26.14 21.92 -11.63
CA ALA A 131 27.28 21.16 -12.14
C ALA A 131 28.51 22.02 -11.84
N ARG A 132 29.34 21.53 -10.92
CA ARG A 132 30.61 22.15 -10.57
C ARG A 132 31.45 22.06 -11.85
N THR A 133 31.43 23.12 -12.66
CA THR A 133 32.34 23.27 -13.79
C THR A 133 33.75 23.10 -13.23
N PRO A 134 34.58 22.20 -13.78
CA PRO A 134 35.98 22.18 -13.41
C PRO A 134 36.55 23.51 -13.90
N ALA A 135 36.99 24.35 -12.95
CA ALA A 135 37.75 25.54 -13.26
C ALA A 135 38.98 25.11 -14.07
N ALA A 136 38.97 25.42 -15.37
CA ALA A 136 40.12 25.23 -16.23
C ALA A 136 41.25 26.10 -15.66
N ALA A 137 42.35 25.44 -15.28
CA ALA A 137 43.54 26.09 -14.80
C ALA A 137 44.08 27.04 -15.87
N ALA A 138 43.91 28.35 -15.66
CA ALA A 138 44.65 29.37 -16.39
C ALA A 138 45.93 29.66 -15.61
N SER A 139 47.02 28.97 -15.98
CA SER A 139 48.38 29.36 -15.64
C SER A 139 48.75 30.64 -16.38
N PRO A 140 49.40 31.62 -15.73
CA PRO A 140 50.31 32.52 -16.41
C PRO A 140 51.75 32.10 -16.12
N ALA A 141 52.43 31.64 -17.17
CA ALA A 141 53.88 31.48 -17.19
C ALA A 141 54.55 32.86 -17.09
N LEU A 142 55.31 33.11 -16.03
CA LEU A 142 56.20 34.26 -15.90
C LEU A 142 57.62 33.82 -16.30
N ARG A 143 58.05 34.26 -17.50
CA ARG A 143 59.46 34.31 -17.91
C ARG A 143 59.80 35.76 -18.23
N GLY A 144 60.83 36.30 -17.59
CA GLY A 144 61.40 37.61 -17.95
C GLY A 144 62.16 38.29 -16.81
N THR A 145 63.35 37.79 -16.50
CA THR A 145 64.38 38.45 -15.69
C THR A 145 64.83 39.78 -16.30
N GLN A 146 64.95 40.84 -15.49
CA GLN A 146 66.19 41.60 -15.36
C GLN A 146 66.19 42.55 -14.16
N ALA A 147 67.35 42.58 -13.51
CA ALA A 147 67.64 43.18 -12.23
C ALA A 147 68.19 44.61 -12.38
N LEU A 148 67.84 45.50 -11.44
CA LEU A 148 68.80 46.43 -10.84
C LEU A 148 68.23 46.97 -9.52
N ALA A 149 68.91 46.68 -8.41
CA ALA A 149 68.80 47.42 -7.16
C ALA A 149 70.08 48.24 -6.99
N PRO A 150 70.03 49.33 -6.21
CA PRO A 150 70.97 49.43 -5.11
C PRO A 150 70.28 49.71 -3.77
N ARG A 151 71.04 49.40 -2.72
CA ARG A 151 70.64 49.15 -1.33
C ARG A 151 70.75 50.38 -0.44
N THR A 152 69.99 50.34 0.66
CA THR A 152 70.39 50.74 2.03
C THR A 152 69.42 50.02 3.00
N ALA A 153 69.85 48.91 3.63
CA ALA A 153 70.32 48.78 5.04
C ALA A 153 69.21 49.16 6.05
N GLU A 154 68.75 48.32 7.00
CA GLU A 154 69.49 47.74 8.14
C GLU A 154 68.50 46.81 8.94
N THR A 155 68.68 45.48 9.03
CA THR A 155 69.13 44.61 10.19
C THR A 155 68.00 44.27 11.24
N PRO A 156 68.04 43.15 12.02
CA PRO A 156 67.07 42.04 11.98
C PRO A 156 66.53 41.62 13.41
N PRO A 157 65.89 40.45 13.63
CA PRO A 157 64.98 40.16 14.76
C PRO A 157 65.61 39.39 15.95
N PRO A 158 64.81 39.07 16.99
CA PRO A 158 64.75 37.66 17.45
C PRO A 158 63.29 37.22 17.77
N ALA A 159 62.78 36.08 17.27
CA ALA A 159 63.07 34.68 17.60
C ALA A 159 62.42 34.19 18.93
N VAL A 160 61.42 33.30 18.83
CA VAL A 160 61.29 32.07 19.65
C VAL A 160 60.22 31.17 19.01
N THR A 161 60.56 30.06 18.34
CA THR A 161 60.74 28.68 18.88
C THR A 161 59.48 28.22 19.63
N GLY A 162 58.57 27.45 19.04
CA GLY A 162 58.73 26.03 18.76
C GLY A 162 57.43 25.27 19.08
N PRO A 163 57.36 23.96 18.76
CA PRO A 163 56.12 23.20 18.54
C PRO A 163 55.66 22.42 19.78
N ALA A 164 54.41 21.92 19.80
CA ALA A 164 54.10 20.51 20.12
C ALA A 164 52.60 20.23 20.34
N HIS A 165 52.17 19.14 19.71
CA HIS A 165 51.13 18.21 20.13
C HIS A 165 50.83 18.12 21.65
N ARG A 166 49.53 17.97 21.96
CA ARG A 166 48.94 16.85 22.74
C ARG A 166 47.41 17.00 22.71
N ARG A 167 46.64 16.14 22.04
CA ARG A 167 46.13 14.84 22.50
C ARG A 167 45.43 14.88 23.88
N SER A 168 44.13 14.59 23.81
CA SER A 168 43.35 13.71 24.70
C SER A 168 42.63 14.29 25.93
N ALA A 169 41.31 14.06 25.89
CA ALA A 169 40.47 13.44 26.92
C ALA A 169 40.26 14.17 28.25
N ARG A 170 39.02 14.56 28.55
CA ARG A 170 38.02 13.69 29.19
C ARG A 170 36.64 14.34 29.11
#